data_AF-A0A2N0LYS6-F1
#
_entry.id   AF-A0A2N0LYS6-F1
#
_cell.length_a   1.000
_cell.length_b   1.000
_cell.length_c   1.000
_cell.angle_alpha   90.00
_cell.angle_beta   90.00
_cell.angle_gamma   90.00
#
_symmetry.space_group_name_H-M   'P 1'
#
loop_
_entity.id
_entity.type
_entity.pdbx_description
1 polymer ?
#
loop_
_entity_poly.entity_id
_entity_poly.type
_entity_poly.pdbx_seq_one_letter_code
_entity_poly.pdbx_strand_id
1 'polypeptide(L)' 'MQSSVLSRLLTLNSDIHDLESQLRQEPVPRLRLEHHIRFETDKINSIAETQDAIDQNVRASLMTCWLGMPEE' A
#
# COMPACT_ATOMS: atom_id res chain seq x y z
N MET A 1 -15.55 21.65 6.73
CA MET A 1 -15.30 20.20 6.88
C MET A 1 -15.09 19.47 5.55
N GLN A 2 -15.84 19.75 4.48
CA GLN A 2 -15.63 19.08 3.18
C GLN A 2 -14.21 19.29 2.59
N SER A 3 -13.62 20.47 2.73
CA SER A 3 -12.24 20.74 2.27
C SER A 3 -11.17 19.89 3.00
N SER A 4 -11.37 19.58 4.30
CA SER A 4 -10.43 18.73 5.04
C SER A 4 -10.54 17.26 4.65
N VAL A 5 -11.75 16.78 4.34
CA VAL A 5 -11.98 15.42 3.83
C VAL A 5 -11.30 15.24 2.48
N LEU A 6 -11.52 16.19 1.55
CA LEU A 6 -10.91 16.14 0.23
C LEU A 6 -9.37 16.22 0.29
N SER A 7 -8.83 17.14 1.09
CA SER A 7 -7.38 17.26 1.26
C SER A 7 -6.76 15.97 1.81
N ARG A 8 -7.42 15.33 2.79
CA ARG A 8 -6.94 14.06 3.35
C ARG A 8 -7.00 12.92 2.34
N LEU A 9 -8.06 12.84 1.53
CA LEU A 9 -8.17 11.86 0.45
C LEU A 9 -7.09 12.03 -0.62
N LEU A 10 -6.77 13.27 -0.98
CA LEU A 10 -5.70 13.55 -1.94
C LEU A 10 -4.34 13.10 -1.42
N THR A 11 -4.03 13.36 -0.14
CA THR A 11 -2.81 12.86 0.49
C THR A 11 -2.75 11.34 0.46
N LEU A 12 -3.79 10.65 0.93
CA LEU A 12 -3.82 9.19 0.97
C LEU A 12 -3.70 8.56 -0.43
N ASN A 13 -4.32 9.16 -1.44
CA ASN A 13 -4.19 8.68 -2.82
C ASN A 13 -2.80 8.91 -3.42
N SER A 14 -2.14 10.03 -3.09
CA SER A 14 -0.76 10.27 -3.48
C SER A 14 0.16 9.21 -2.86
N ASP A 15 -0.02 8.93 -1.57
CA ASP A 15 0.78 7.93 -0.86
C ASP A 15 0.59 6.52 -1.45
N ILE A 16 -0.65 6.14 -1.79
CA ILE A 16 -0.93 4.86 -2.49
C ILE A 16 -0.20 4.80 -3.82
N HIS A 17 -0.29 5.85 -4.63
CA HIS A 17 0.35 5.89 -5.95
C HIS A 17 1.87 5.74 -5.85
N ASP A 18 2.50 6.39 -4.86
CA ASP A 18 3.93 6.28 -4.62
C ASP A 18 4.33 4.87 -4.17
N LEU A 19 3.55 4.24 -3.29
CA LEU A 19 3.75 2.84 -2.89
C LEU A 19 3.57 1.87 -4.06
N GLU A 20 2.58 2.06 -4.92
CA GLU A 20 2.39 1.26 -6.13
C GLU A 20 3.58 1.40 -7.09
N SER A 21 4.13 2.60 -7.22
CA SER A 21 5.33 2.86 -8.01
C SER A 21 6.54 2.13 -7.45
N GLN A 22 6.72 2.14 -6.13
CA GLN A 22 7.78 1.39 -5.44
C GLN A 22 7.62 -0.13 -5.65
N LEU A 23 6.41 -0.66 -5.43
CA LEU A 23 6.11 -2.09 -5.60
C LEU A 23 6.42 -2.59 -7.02
N ARG A 24 6.16 -1.76 -8.05
CA ARG A 24 6.47 -2.09 -9.45
C ARG A 24 7.96 -2.14 -9.75
N GLN A 25 8.77 -1.41 -9.00
CA GLN A 25 10.23 -1.37 -9.14
C GLN A 25 10.93 -2.45 -8.31
N GLU A 26 10.20 -3.09 -7.40
CA GLU A 26 10.75 -4.06 -6.47
C GLU A 26 11.22 -5.34 -7.19
N PRO A 27 12.48 -5.77 -6.98
CA PRO A 27 12.98 -6.98 -7.61
C PRO A 27 12.32 -8.23 -7.03
N VAL A 28 11.48 -8.89 -7.83
CA VAL A 28 10.92 -10.19 -7.47
C VAL A 28 12.02 -11.26 -7.61
N PRO A 29 12.27 -12.08 -6.57
CA PRO A 29 13.23 -13.17 -6.65
C PRO A 29 12.88 -14.11 -7.81
N ARG A 30 13.73 -14.16 -8.84
CA ARG A 30 13.60 -15.14 -9.92
C ARG A 30 14.18 -16.46 -9.42
N LEU A 31 13.32 -17.42 -9.13
CA LEU A 31 13.71 -18.78 -8.76
C LEU A 31 14.58 -19.37 -9.88
N ARG A 32 15.89 -19.52 -9.63
CA ARG A 32 16.76 -20.33 -10.48
C ARG A 32 16.59 -21.79 -10.05
N LEU A 33 16.07 -22.59 -10.96
CA LEU A 33 15.63 -23.98 -10.74
C LEU A 33 16.73 -24.94 -10.25
N GLU A 34 18.00 -24.52 -10.19
CA GLU A 34 19.10 -25.49 -10.10
C GLU A 34 19.88 -25.53 -8.79
N HIS A 35 19.74 -24.60 -7.84
CA HIS A 35 20.49 -24.71 -6.58
C HIS A 35 19.70 -24.16 -5.40
N HIS A 36 19.30 -25.06 -4.50
CA HIS A 36 18.85 -24.81 -3.13
C HIS A 36 17.87 -23.64 -2.99
N ILE A 37 16.57 -23.97 -3.02
CA ILE A 37 15.52 -23.08 -2.55
C ILE A 37 15.69 -22.89 -1.03
N ARG A 38 16.65 -22.05 -0.64
CA ARG A 38 16.69 -21.46 0.68
C ARG A 38 15.74 -20.27 0.59
N PHE A 39 14.48 -20.49 0.95
CA PHE A 39 13.62 -19.36 1.26
C PHE A 39 14.31 -18.64 2.42
N GLU A 40 14.94 -17.49 2.17
CA GLU A 40 15.34 -16.58 3.24
C GLU A 40 14.05 -16.00 3.83
N THR A 41 13.34 -16.82 4.62
CA THR A 41 12.11 -16.43 5.32
C THR A 41 12.37 -15.43 6.45
N ASP A 42 13.65 -15.16 6.76
CA ASP A 42 14.08 -14.26 7.84
C ASP A 42 14.34 -12.82 7.38
N LYS A 43 14.26 -12.51 6.08
CA LYS A 43 14.29 -11.12 5.62
C LYS A 43 12.87 -10.57 5.57
N ILE A 44 12.68 -9.44 6.23
CA ILE A 44 11.53 -8.54 6.08
C ILE A 44 11.14 -8.50 4.59
N ASN A 45 9.94 -8.99 4.28
CA ASN A 45 9.45 -9.06 2.92
C ASN A 45 8.91 -7.69 2.51
N SER A 46 9.79 -6.85 1.97
CA SER A 46 9.47 -5.48 1.53
C SER A 46 8.28 -5.41 0.56
N ILE A 47 8.05 -6.46 -0.25
CA ILE A 47 6.84 -6.58 -1.09
C ILE A 47 5.58 -6.68 -0.21
N ALA A 48 5.59 -7.53 0.82
CA ALA A 48 4.46 -7.69 1.71
C ALA A 48 4.22 -6.43 2.56
N GLU A 49 5.28 -5.76 3.04
CA GLU A 49 5.14 -4.50 3.78
C GLU A 49 4.53 -3.39 2.91
N THR A 50 5.01 -3.27 1.66
CA THR A 50 4.47 -2.30 0.70
C THR A 50 3.00 -2.59 0.40
N GLN A 51 2.62 -3.87 0.26
CA GLN A 51 1.23 -4.29 0.09
C GLN A 51 0.35 -3.95 1.31
N ASP A 52 0.82 -4.22 2.52
CA ASP A 52 0.11 -3.89 3.76
C ASP A 52 -0.10 -2.37 3.91
N ALA A 53 0.89 -1.57 3.53
CA ALA A 53 0.81 -0.10 3.55
C ALA A 53 -0.23 0.43 2.56
N ILE A 54 -0.30 -0.14 1.34
CA ILE A 54 -1.35 0.19 0.37
C ILE A 54 -2.74 -0.13 0.96
N ASP A 55 -2.92 -1.33 1.51
CA ASP A 55 -4.19 -1.76 2.10
C ASP A 55 -4.62 -0.88 3.29
N GLN A 56 -3.66 -0.43 4.10
CA GLN A 56 -3.92 0.50 5.18
C GLN A 56 -4.40 1.86 4.67
N ASN A 57 -3.75 2.41 3.64
CA ASN A 57 -4.13 3.69 3.05
C ASN A 57 -5.48 3.62 2.32
N VAL A 58 -5.78 2.53 1.63
CA VAL A 58 -7.10 2.30 1.01
C VAL A 58 -8.20 2.29 2.08
N ARG A 59 -8.00 1.56 3.19
CA ARG A 59 -8.94 1.56 4.32
C ARG A 59 -9.10 2.94 4.94
N ALA A 60 -8.00 3.68 5.14
CA ALA A 60 -8.05 5.04 5.66
C ALA A 60 -8.81 6.00 4.72
N SER A 61 -8.67 5.84 3.40
CA SER A 61 -9.42 6.62 2.40
C SER A 61 -10.91 6.34 2.48
N LEU A 62 -11.31 5.06 2.51
CA LEU A 62 -12.71 4.67 2.64
C LEU A 62 -13.33 5.17 3.95
N MET A 63 -12.61 5.08 5.06
CA MET A 63 -13.07 5.61 6.35
C MET A 63 -13.19 7.15 6.33
N THR A 64 -12.27 7.83 5.66
CA THR A 64 -12.32 9.29 5.47
C THR A 64 -13.54 9.71 4.65
N CYS A 65 -13.88 8.96 3.61
CA CYS A 65 -15.12 9.16 2.85
C CYS A 65 -16.35 8.95 3.72
N TRP A 66 -16.43 7.82 4.45
CA TRP A 66 -17.57 7.50 5.32
C TRP A 66 -17.83 8.58 6.36
N LEU A 67 -16.79 8.99 7.11
CA LEU A 67 -16.89 10.02 8.15
C LEU A 67 -17.16 11.43 7.59
N GLY A 68 -16.89 11.63 6.30
CA GLY A 68 -17.14 12.89 5.59
C GLY A 68 -18.52 12.99 4.95
N MET A 69 -19.29 11.89 4.91
CA MET A 69 -20.65 11.90 4.36
C MET A 69 -21.61 12.57 5.36
N PRO A 70 -22.50 13.46 4.90
CA PRO A 70 -23.56 13.97 5.77
C PRO A 70 -24.45 12.79 6.22
N GLU A 71 -24.83 12.77 7.50
CA GLU A 71 -25.91 11.89 7.96
C GLU A 71 -27.19 12.29 7.22
N GLU A 72 -27.84 11.33 6.54
CA GLU A 72 -29.08 11.54 5.79
C GLU A 72 -30.26 11.97 6.68
#